data_AF-A0A5M3M8F0-F1
#
_entry.id   AF-A0A5M3M8F0-F1
#
_cell.length_a   1.000
_cell.length_b   1.000
_cell.length_c   1.000
_cell.angle_alpha   90.00
_cell.angle_beta   90.00
_cell.angle_gamma   90.00
#
_symmetry.space_group_name_H-M   'P 1'
#
loop_
_entity.id
_entity.type
_entity.pdbx_description
1 polymer ?
#
loop_
_entity_poly.entity_id
_entity_poly.type
_entity_poly.pdbx_seq_one_letter_code
_entity_poly.pdbx_strand_id
1 'polypeptide(L)' 'MPIRDVRTRWNSTHAMMGRALTLKNAIDVWVFQYEDLRPLLLSKSEWEMVNSLHCLLEVCTFQLY' A
#
# COMPACT_ATOMS: atom_id res chain seq x y z
N MET A 1 12.16 4.63 21.67
CA MET A 1 11.12 3.66 22.11
C MET A 1 10.76 2.81 20.89
N PRO A 2 10.99 1.49 20.88
CA PRO A 2 10.68 0.67 19.73
C PRO A 2 9.15 0.57 19.57
N ILE A 3 8.66 0.79 18.35
CA ILE A 3 7.24 0.62 18.00
C ILE A 3 6.96 -0.88 18.10
N ARG A 4 6.03 -1.28 18.96
CA ARG A 4 5.62 -2.69 19.08
C ARG A 4 4.84 -3.09 17.83
N ASP A 5 5.17 -4.25 17.27
CA ASP A 5 4.41 -4.81 16.17
C ASP A 5 2.99 -5.14 16.61
N VAL A 6 2.03 -4.40 16.06
CA VAL A 6 0.60 -4.64 16.29
C VAL A 6 0.06 -5.45 15.13
N ARG A 7 -0.38 -6.67 15.41
CA ARG A 7 -0.86 -7.67 14.43
C ARG A 7 -1.91 -7.12 13.45
N THR A 8 -2.87 -6.34 13.96
CA THR A 8 -3.93 -5.72 13.14
C THR A 8 -3.43 -4.57 12.26
N ARG A 9 -2.32 -3.93 12.61
CA ARG A 9 -1.75 -2.81 11.84
C ARG A 9 -1.16 -3.33 10.53
N TRP A 10 -0.32 -4.36 10.60
CA TRP A 10 0.31 -4.94 9.41
C TRP A 10 -0.70 -5.60 8.46
N ASN A 11 -1.72 -6.26 9.01
CA ASN A 11 -2.80 -6.83 8.19
C ASN A 11 -3.62 -5.74 7.49
N SER A 12 -3.94 -4.65 8.19
CA SER A 12 -4.64 -3.51 7.60
C SER A 12 -3.81 -2.83 6.51
N THR A 13 -2.50 -2.65 6.74
CA THR A 13 -1.58 -2.09 5.75
C THR A 13 -1.48 -3.02 4.53
N HIS A 14 -1.33 -4.33 4.73
CA HIS A 14 -1.32 -5.32 3.66
C HIS A 14 -2.60 -5.27 2.80
N ALA A 15 -3.77 -5.27 3.45
CA ALA A 15 -5.06 -5.17 2.77
C ALA A 15 -5.23 -3.84 2.01
N MET A 16 -4.78 -2.73 2.60
CA MET A 16 -4.77 -1.42 1.95
C MET A 16 -3.89 -1.43 0.70
N MET A 17 -2.67 -1.97 0.77
CA MET A 17 -1.77 -2.06 -0.38
C MET A 17 -2.37 -2.94 -1.49
N GLY A 18 -2.92 -4.11 -1.15
CA GLY A 18 -3.56 -4.98 -2.15
C GLY A 18 -4.75 -4.30 -2.84
N ARG A 19 -5.56 -3.55 -2.10
CA ARG A 19 -6.65 -2.75 -2.67
C ARG A 19 -6.13 -1.60 -3.53
N ALA A 20 -5.07 -0.92 -3.10
CA ALA A 20 -4.45 0.16 -3.87
C ALA A 20 -3.86 -0.35 -5.20
N LEU A 21 -3.19 -1.51 -5.20
CA LEU A 21 -2.67 -2.15 -6.41
C LEU A 21 -3.79 -2.52 -7.38
N THR A 22 -4.92 -3.04 -6.88
CA THR A 22 -6.11 -3.34 -7.69
C THR A 22 -6.70 -2.08 -8.35
N LEU A 23 -6.64 -0.95 -7.65
CA LEU A 23 -7.22 0.33 -8.07
C LEU A 23 -6.19 1.31 -8.67
N LYS A 24 -4.96 0.86 -8.95
CA LYS A 24 -3.83 1.71 -9.33
C LYS A 24 -4.19 2.76 -10.38
N ASN A 25 -4.75 2.33 -11.51
CA ASN A 25 -5.08 3.24 -12.62
C ASN A 25 -6.15 4.27 -12.21
N ALA A 26 -7.13 3.87 -11.41
CA ALA A 26 -8.17 4.78 -10.93
C ALA A 26 -7.61 5.80 -9.93
N ILE A 27 -6.69 5.37 -9.05
CA ILE A 27 -5.98 6.24 -8.11
C ILE A 27 -5.11 7.24 -8.87
N ASP A 28 -4.32 6.79 -9.84
CA ASP A 28 -3.44 7.68 -10.63
C ASP A 28 -4.26 8.75 -11.38
N VAL A 29 -5.38 8.35 -12.01
CA VAL A 29 -6.29 9.29 -12.69
C VAL A 29 -6.91 10.27 -11.69
N TRP A 30 -7.40 9.78 -10.56
CA TRP A 30 -7.99 10.63 -9.52
C TRP A 30 -6.99 11.65 -9.01
N VAL A 31 -5.83 11.21 -8.55
CA VAL A 31 -4.79 12.08 -7.98
C VAL A 31 -4.28 13.10 -9.01
N PHE A 32 -4.21 12.74 -10.29
CA PHE A 32 -3.84 13.68 -11.35
C PHE A 32 -4.90 14.77 -11.58
N GLN A 33 -6.18 14.44 -11.47
CA GLN A 33 -7.30 15.37 -11.69
C GLN A 33 -7.39 16.47 -10.63
N TYR A 34 -7.06 16.16 -9.37
CA TYR A 34 -7.14 17.10 -8.25
C TYR A 34 -5.76 17.70 -7.94
N GLU A 35 -5.61 19.00 -8.16
CA GLU A 35 -4.32 19.69 -8.07
C GLU A 35 -3.68 19.61 -6.68
N ASP A 36 -4.50 19.66 -5.63
CA ASP A 36 -4.11 19.51 -4.23
C ASP A 36 -3.58 18.09 -3.91
N LEU A 37 -3.97 17.09 -4.70
CA LEU A 37 -3.54 15.70 -4.51
C LEU A 37 -2.31 15.34 -5.32
N ARG A 38 -1.92 16.11 -6.34
CA ARG A 38 -0.75 15.80 -7.20
C ARG A 38 0.55 15.49 -6.44
N PRO A 39 0.87 16.10 -5.27
CA PRO A 39 2.04 15.71 -4.47
C PRO A 39 2.01 14.26 -3.96
N LEU A 40 0.85 13.61 -3.96
CA LEU A 40 0.64 12.21 -3.57
C LEU A 40 0.70 11.25 -4.77
N LEU A 41 0.96 11.75 -5.98
CA LEU A 41 1.07 10.91 -7.17
C LEU A 41 2.30 10.02 -7.03
N LEU A 42 2.08 8.71 -7.07
CA LEU A 42 3.16 7.73 -6.97
C LEU A 42 3.83 7.57 -8.33
N SER A 43 5.15 7.67 -8.34
CA SER A 43 5.99 7.27 -9.46
C SER A 43 5.87 5.77 -9.73
N LYS A 44 6.33 5.34 -10.91
CA LYS A 44 6.38 3.92 -11.27
C LYS A 44 7.18 3.10 -10.24
N SER A 45 8.33 3.61 -9.80
CA SER A 45 9.18 2.95 -8.80
C SER A 45 8.53 2.85 -7.43
N GLU A 46 7.73 3.83 -7.03
CA GLU A 46 7.00 3.76 -5.76
C GLU A 46 5.85 2.76 -5.83
N TRP A 47 5.15 2.66 -6.96
CA TRP A 47 4.18 1.58 -7.19
C TRP A 47 4.83 0.19 -7.15
N GLU A 48 6.02 0.04 -7.73
CA GLU A 48 6.80 -1.19 -7.65
C GLU A 48 7.18 -1.51 -6.20
N MET A 49 7.58 -0.50 -5.41
CA MET A 49 7.85 -0.66 -3.98
C MET A 49 6.60 -1.09 -3.19
N VAL A 50 5.43 -0.49 -3.46
CA VAL A 50 4.16 -0.91 -2.85
C VAL A 50 3.88 -2.39 -3.14
N ASN A 51 4.14 -2.86 -4.36
CA ASN A 51 3.99 -4.27 -4.71
C ASN A 51 4.98 -5.16 -3.94
N SER A 52 6.26 -4.79 -3.88
CA SER A 52 7.25 -5.54 -3.11
C SER A 52 6.91 -5.62 -1.62
N LEU A 53 6.45 -4.52 -1.03
CA LEU A 53 6.01 -4.48 0.37
C LEU A 53 4.75 -5.30 0.61
N HIS A 54 3.79 -5.26 -0.32
CA HIS A 54 2.58 -6.09 -0.25
C HIS A 54 2.95 -7.58 -0.21
N CYS A 55 3.79 -8.06 -1.12
CA CYS A 55 4.26 -9.45 -1.14
C CYS A 55 5.03 -9.84 0.14
N LEU A 56 5.86 -8.94 0.67
CA LEU A 56 6.61 -9.22 1.90
C LEU A 56 5.68 -9.36 3.10
N LEU A 57 4.66 -8.50 3.19
CA LEU A 57 3.69 -8.53 4.29
C LEU A 57 2.73 -9.71 4.21
N GLU A 58 2.46 -10.25 3.01
CA GLU A 58 1.63 -11.43 2.82
C GLU A 58 2.13 -12.62 3.68
N VAL A 59 3.44 -12.87 3.68
CA VAL A 59 4.08 -13.94 4.47
C VAL A 59 3.84 -13.75 5.97
N CYS A 60 3.81 -12.51 6.45
CA CYS A 60 3.53 -12.19 7.85
C CYS A 60 2.04 -12.32 8.22
N THR A 61 1.15 -12.35 7.23
CA THR A 61 -0.30 -12.53 7.44
C THR A 61 -0.76 -13.99 7.37
N PHE A 62 -0.04 -14.87 6.67
CA PHE A 62 -0.40 -16.29 6.50
C PHE A 62 -0.05 -17.19 7.69
N GLN A 63 0.84 -16.80 8.61
CA GLN A 63 1.16 -17.58 9.83
C GLN A 63 0.04 -17.62 10.89
N LEU A 64 -1.19 -17.29 10.49
CA LEU A 64 -2.32 -17.02 11.37
C LEU A 64 -3.54 -17.91 11.10
N TYR A 65 -3.47 -18.76 10.07
CA TYR A 65 -4.47 -19.78 9.75
C TYR A 65 -3.85 -21.16 9.77
#